data_AF-A0A353HAZ6-F1
#
_entry.id   AF-A0A353HAZ6-F1
#
_cell.length_a   1.000
_cell.length_b   1.000
_cell.length_c   1.000
_cell.angle_alpha   90.00
_cell.angle_beta   90.00
_cell.angle_gamma   90.00
#
_symmetry.space_group_name_H-M   'P 1'
#
loop_
_entity.id
_entity.type
_entity.pdbx_description
1 polymer ?
#
loop_
_entity_poly.entity_id
_entity_poly.type
_entity_poly.pdbx_seq_one_letter_code
_entity_poly.pdbx_strand_id
1 'polypeptide(L)'
;MAEKEQFQINEQITDKEVRVISQDGEQLGVMPIEKAYKCAEVAGLDLVKISPNANPPVCKIIDYGKFKFDNLKKLKEAKKNQKTVEMKEIWLSMTIDVGDLNV
;
A
#
# COMPACT_ATOMS: atom_id res chain seq x y z
N MET A 1 -2.77 -12.79 -8.93
CA MET A 1 -1.35 -12.43 -8.80
C MET A 1 -1.31 -11.06 -8.14
N ALA A 2 -0.96 -10.97 -6.86
CA ALA A 2 -0.80 -9.67 -6.23
C ALA A 2 0.51 -9.07 -6.77
N GLU A 3 0.40 -8.01 -7.57
CA GLU A 3 1.55 -7.24 -8.00
C GLU A 3 2.37 -6.87 -6.77
N LYS A 4 3.66 -7.22 -6.80
CA LYS A 4 4.60 -6.67 -5.84
C LYS A 4 4.60 -5.17 -6.11
N GLU A 5 3.91 -4.40 -5.28
CA GLU A 5 4.05 -2.94 -5.19
C GLU A 5 5.49 -2.65 -4.74
N GLN A 6 6.44 -2.78 -5.66
CA GLN A 6 7.77 -2.26 -5.52
C GLN A 6 7.68 -0.77 -5.79
N PHE A 7 7.61 0.00 -4.71
CA PHE A 7 7.73 1.44 -4.78
C PHE A 7 9.07 1.81 -5.43
N GLN A 8 9.04 2.74 -6.38
CA GLN A 8 10.26 3.28 -6.99
C GLN A 8 10.92 4.22 -5.99
N ILE A 9 12.24 4.10 -5.82
CA ILE A 9 13.01 4.91 -4.88
C ILE A 9 14.08 5.73 -5.59
N ASN A 10 14.36 6.93 -5.07
CA ASN A 10 15.53 7.73 -5.43
C ASN A 10 15.71 7.86 -6.95
N GLU A 11 16.80 7.32 -7.48
CA GLU A 11 17.19 7.37 -8.90
C GLU A 11 16.27 6.58 -9.85
N GLN A 12 15.39 5.74 -9.32
CA GLN A 12 14.40 5.02 -10.13
C GLN A 12 13.25 5.93 -10.59
N ILE A 13 13.17 7.15 -10.05
CA ILE A 13 12.13 8.13 -10.37
C ILE A 13 12.60 8.99 -11.55
N THR A 14 12.01 8.75 -12.73
CA THR A 14 12.35 9.47 -13.97
C THR A 14 11.44 10.67 -14.27
N ASP A 15 10.45 10.94 -13.40
CA ASP A 15 9.52 12.05 -13.57
C ASP A 15 10.19 13.40 -13.35
N LYS A 16 9.84 14.40 -14.16
CA LYS A 16 10.44 15.75 -14.07
C LYS A 16 9.87 16.55 -12.90
N GLU A 17 8.57 16.44 -12.68
CA GLU A 17 7.82 17.17 -11.65
C GLU A 17 7.13 16.17 -10.73
N VAL A 18 7.34 16.34 -9.43
CA VAL A 18 6.80 15.45 -8.41
C VAL A 18 6.17 16.28 -7.30
N ARG A 19 5.06 15.77 -6.75
CA ARG A 19 4.48 16.31 -5.52
C ARG A 19 5.17 15.66 -4.34
N VAL A 20 5.81 16.46 -3.48
CA VAL A 20 6.60 15.94 -2.36
C VAL A 20 5.86 16.12 -1.04
N ILE A 21 5.86 15.06 -0.25
CA ILE A 21 5.38 15.05 1.12
C ILE A 21 6.58 14.80 2.03
N SER A 22 6.76 15.67 3.03
CA SER A 22 7.81 15.57 4.04
C SER A 22 7.58 14.38 4.98
N GLN A 23 8.60 14.03 5.77
CA GLN A 23 8.52 12.98 6.79
C GLN A 23 7.44 13.27 7.85
N ASP A 24 7.22 14.54 8.20
CA ASP A 24 6.21 15.00 9.16
C ASP A 24 4.78 14.99 8.58
N GLY A 25 4.63 14.69 7.27
CA GLY A 25 3.35 14.75 6.58
C GLY A 25 3.00 16.11 5.99
N GLU A 26 3.89 17.10 6.12
CA GLU A 26 3.75 18.39 5.46
C GLU A 26 3.84 18.25 3.94
N GLN A 27 2.91 18.88 3.22
CA GLN A 27 2.92 18.91 1.76
C GLN A 27 3.82 20.06 1.30
N LEU A 28 5.01 19.73 0.79
CA LEU A 28 5.96 20.71 0.26
C LEU A 28 5.55 21.24 -1.13
N GLY A 29 4.46 20.71 -1.68
CA GLY A 29 3.90 21.12 -2.97
C GLY A 29 4.52 20.36 -4.15
N VAL A 30 4.37 20.94 -5.34
CA VAL A 30 4.95 20.42 -6.58
C VAL A 30 6.33 21.03 -6.77
N MET A 31 7.34 20.20 -6.95
CA MET A 31 8.72 20.64 -7.18
C MET A 31 9.41 19.70 -8.18
N PRO A 32 10.51 20.15 -8.82
CA PRO A 32 11.32 19.27 -9.65
C PRO A 32 11.93 18.15 -8.81
N ILE A 33 12.08 16.97 -9.44
CA ILE A 33 12.66 15.78 -8.81
C ILE A 33 14.02 16.03 -8.17
N GLU A 34 14.85 16.87 -8.77
CA GLU A 34 16.19 17.21 -8.26
C GLU A 34 16.12 17.91 -6.90
N LYS A 35 15.13 18.79 -6.71
CA LYS A 35 14.92 19.45 -5.40
C LYS A 35 14.37 18.47 -4.39
N ALA A 36 13.44 17.60 -4.81
CA ALA A 36 12.88 16.56 -3.96
C ALA A 36 13.99 15.61 -3.44
N TYR A 37 14.90 15.22 -4.33
CA TYR A 37 16.05 14.37 -4.00
C TYR A 37 16.99 15.05 -3.01
N LYS A 38 17.35 16.32 -3.25
CA LYS A 38 18.17 17.09 -2.30
C LYS A 38 17.51 17.23 -0.93
N CYS A 39 16.20 17.45 -0.88
CA CYS A 39 15.47 17.49 0.39
C CYS A 39 15.54 16.15 1.15
N ALA A 40 15.46 15.04 0.42
CA ALA A 40 15.61 13.71 1.00
C ALA A 40 17.04 13.45 1.50
N GLU A 41 18.06 13.82 0.71
CA GLU A 41 19.47 13.73 1.12
C GLU A 41 19.78 14.56 2.36
N VAL A 42 19.30 15.80 2.42
CA VAL A 42 19.49 16.69 3.59
C VAL A 42 18.82 16.12 4.85
N ALA A 43 17.69 15.45 4.69
CA ALA A 43 17.01 14.76 5.79
C ALA A 43 17.65 13.39 6.13
N GLY A 44 18.57 12.87 5.32
CA GLY A 44 19.14 11.53 5.47
C GLY A 44 18.13 10.41 5.26
N LEU A 45 17.10 10.65 4.44
CA LEU A 45 15.99 9.73 4.18
C LEU A 45 15.88 9.43 2.68
N ASP A 46 15.07 8.44 2.31
CA ASP A 46 14.82 8.09 0.92
C ASP A 46 13.62 8.84 0.34
N LEU A 47 13.70 9.18 -0.95
CA LEU A 47 12.56 9.65 -1.71
C LEU A 47 11.83 8.45 -2.31
N VAL A 48 10.64 8.14 -1.79
CA VAL A 48 9.84 7.00 -2.23
C VAL A 48 8.63 7.47 -3.02
N LYS A 49 8.45 6.95 -4.24
CA LYS A 49 7.25 7.21 -5.04
C LYS A 49 6.12 6.32 -4.55
N ILE A 50 5.11 6.93 -3.91
CA ILE A 50 3.95 6.20 -3.34
C ILE A 50 2.86 6.04 -4.39
N SER A 51 2.60 7.08 -5.18
CA SER A 51 1.49 7.06 -6.15
C SER A 51 1.98 7.52 -7.52
N PRO A 52 2.30 6.56 -8.42
CA PRO A 52 2.65 6.87 -9.80
C PRO A 52 1.45 7.30 -10.65
N ASN A 53 0.22 6.93 -10.26
CA ASN A 53 -1.00 7.20 -11.04
C ASN A 53 -1.51 8.65 -10.93
N ALA A 54 -0.92 9.47 -10.06
CA ALA A 54 -1.31 10.87 -9.89
C ALA A 54 -0.57 11.77 -10.89
N ASN A 55 -1.23 12.82 -11.39
CA ASN A 55 -0.61 13.88 -12.17
C ASN A 55 -0.61 15.19 -11.36
N PRO A 56 0.53 15.66 -10.83
CA PRO A 56 1.88 15.06 -10.84
C PRO A 56 2.04 13.89 -9.83
N PRO A 57 2.99 12.97 -10.07
CA PRO A 57 3.21 11.79 -9.24
C PRO A 57 3.61 12.19 -7.82
N VAL A 58 3.15 11.40 -6.83
CA VAL A 58 3.35 11.71 -5.41
C VAL A 58 4.54 10.93 -4.86
N CYS A 59 5.53 11.68 -4.41
CA CYS A 59 6.71 11.20 -3.72
C CYS A 59 6.65 11.59 -2.24
N LYS A 60 7.14 10.72 -1.37
CA LYS A 60 7.23 10.97 0.07
C LYS A 60 8.64 10.72 0.55
N ILE A 61 9.13 11.60 1.41
CA ILE A 61 10.44 11.46 2.04
C ILE A 61 10.26 10.58 3.29
N ILE A 62 10.73 9.33 3.24
CA ILE A 62 10.60 8.35 4.32
C ILE A 62 11.74 7.33 4.27
N ASP A 63 12.01 6.70 5.41
CA ASP A 63 12.88 5.51 5.44
C ASP A 63 12.17 4.31 4.80
N TYR A 64 12.72 3.81 3.69
CA TYR A 64 12.11 2.72 2.93
C TYR A 64 12.08 1.40 3.71
N GLY A 65 13.11 1.12 4.51
CA GLY A 65 13.21 -0.11 5.29
C GLY A 65 12.10 -0.23 6.33
N LYS A 66 11.91 0.83 7.11
CA LYS A 66 10.86 0.94 8.12
C LYS A 66 9.47 0.93 7.50
N PHE A 67 9.29 1.66 6.39
CA PHE A 67 8.02 1.69 5.67
C PHE A 67 7.60 0.31 5.15
N LYS A 68 8.54 -0.42 4.53
CA LYS A 68 8.29 -1.78 4.05
C LYS A 68 7.89 -2.73 5.18
N PHE A 69 8.54 -2.62 6.34
CA PHE A 69 8.21 -3.45 7.51
C PHE A 69 6.81 -3.14 8.04
N ASP A 70 6.48 -1.86 8.19
CA ASP A 70 5.17 -1.42 8.67
C ASP A 70 4.05 -1.84 7.70
N ASN A 71 4.27 -1.66 6.39
CA ASN A 71 3.32 -2.09 5.37
C ASN A 71 3.12 -3.61 5.39
N LEU A 72 4.20 -4.39 5.51
CA LEU A 72 4.10 -5.85 5.59
C LEU A 72 3.36 -6.30 6.85
N LYS A 73 3.60 -5.63 7.99
CA LYS A 73 2.91 -5.91 9.25
C LYS A 73 1.41 -5.61 9.11
N LYS A 74 1.05 -4.43 8.62
CA LYS A 74 -0.34 -4.04 8.33
C LYS A 74 -1.04 -5.00 7.38
N LEU A 75 -0.38 -5.42 6.30
CA LEU A 75 -0.93 -6.38 5.34
C LEU A 75 -1.20 -7.74 6.00
N LYS A 76 -0.30 -8.21 6.87
CA LYS A 76 -0.51 -9.45 7.65
C LYS A 76 -1.67 -9.33 8.63
N GLU A 77 -1.77 -8.19 9.33
CA GLU A 77 -2.87 -7.91 10.25
C GLU A 77 -4.21 -7.83 9.51
N ALA A 78 -4.26 -7.13 8.37
CA ALA A 78 -5.45 -7.05 7.51
C ALA A 78 -5.88 -8.42 6.99
N LYS A 79 -4.93 -9.25 6.53
CA LYS A 79 -5.20 -10.61 6.07
C LYS A 79 -5.73 -11.51 7.19
N LYS A 80 -5.23 -11.35 8.41
CA LYS A 80 -5.71 -12.09 9.60
C LYS A 80 -7.12 -11.64 10.00
N ASN A 81 -7.41 -10.34 9.88
CA ASN A 81 -8.70 -9.76 10.23
C ASN A 81 -9.76 -9.93 9.13
N GLN A 82 -9.35 -10.33 7.93
CA GLN A 82 -10.25 -10.68 6.85
C GLN A 82 -11.02 -11.93 7.27
N LYS A 83 -12.33 -11.78 7.54
CA LYS A 83 -13.23 -12.91 7.79
C LYS A 83 -13.18 -13.83 6.57
N THR A 84 -12.50 -14.96 6.68
CA THR A 84 -12.67 -16.07 5.75
C THR A 84 -14.09 -16.57 5.93
N VAL A 85 -14.99 -16.17 5.02
CA VAL A 85 -16.33 -16.75 4.98
C VAL A 85 -16.17 -18.15 4.40
N GLU A 86 -15.95 -19.13 5.27
CA GLU A 86 -16.01 -20.55 4.87
C GLU A 86 -17.48 -20.87 4.57
N MET A 87 -17.80 -20.95 3.27
CA MET A 87 -19.11 -21.38 2.81
C MET A 87 -19.23 -22.87 3.11
N LYS A 88 -19.91 -23.23 4.20
CA LYS A 88 -20.30 -24.63 4.45
C LYS A 88 -21.46 -24.96 3.53
N GLU A 89 -21.16 -25.57 2.38
CA GLU A 89 -22.18 -26.11 1.49
C GLU A 89 -22.79 -27.37 2.12
N ILE A 90 -24.09 -27.33 2.39
CA ILE A 90 -24.86 -28.47 2.88
C ILE A 90 -25.42 -29.23 1.69
N TRP A 91 -25.11 -30.53 1.62
CA TRP A 91 -25.65 -31.45 0.62
C TRP A 91 -27.02 -31.96 1.06
N LEU A 92 -28.08 -31.56 0.36
CA LEU A 92 -29.45 -32.00 0.63
C LEU A 92 -29.84 -33.13 -0.34
N SER A 93 -30.26 -34.27 0.20
CA SER A 93 -30.81 -35.39 -0.57
C SER A 93 -32.34 -35.31 -0.63
N MET A 94 -32.95 -35.86 -1.68
CA MET A 94 -34.39 -35.74 -2.01
C MET A 94 -35.35 -36.37 -0.99
N THR A 95 -34.84 -37.01 0.07
CA THR A 95 -35.59 -37.79 1.07
C THR A 95 -35.72 -37.08 2.43
N ILE A 96 -35.49 -35.77 2.50
CA ILE A 96 -35.62 -34.99 3.75
C ILE A 96 -37.09 -34.84 4.17
N ASP A 97 -37.38 -35.20 5.42
CA ASP A 97 -38.69 -35.08 6.07
C ASP A 97 -38.87 -33.71 6.74
N VAL A 98 -40.12 -33.25 6.88
CA VAL A 98 -40.48 -31.89 7.36
C VAL A 98 -39.93 -31.61 8.78
N GLY A 99 -39.64 -32.65 9.57
CA GLY A 99 -39.03 -32.53 10.91
C GLY A 99 -37.52 -32.21 10.95
N ASP A 100 -36.80 -32.30 9.83
CA ASP A 100 -35.32 -32.21 9.78
C ASP A 100 -34.81 -30.77 9.50
N LEU A 101 -35.71 -29.83 9.18
CA LEU A 101 -35.38 -28.44 8.85
C LEU A 101 -35.21 -27.51 10.06
N ASN A 102 -35.19 -28.06 11.29
CA ASN A 102 -35.07 -27.22 12.48
C ASN A 102 -33.60 -26.91 12.76
N VAL A 103 -33.22 -25.71 12.32
CA VAL A 103 -31.96 -24.99 12.58
C VAL A 103 -31.73 -24.70 14.06
#